data_AF-A0A849PGM5-F1
#
_entry.id   AF-A0A849PGM5-F1
#
_cell.length_a   1.000
_cell.length_b   1.000
_cell.length_c   1.000
_cell.angle_alpha   90.00
_cell.angle_beta   90.00
_cell.angle_gamma   90.00
#
_symmetry.space_group_name_H-M   'P 1'
#
loop_
_entity.id
_entity.type
_entity.pdbx_description
1 polymer ?
#
loop_
_entity_poly.entity_id
_entity_poly.type
_entity_poly.pdbx_seq_one_letter_code
_entity_poly.pdbx_strand_id
1 'polypeptide(L)' 'MNTRAEAKISELLVILGTVLFVGGAVGYVTGHLPAEQISGIGALALIFVGVGAGTTKAKQ' A
#
# COMPACT_ATOMS: atom_id res chain seq x y z
N MET A 1 5.98 -22.50 9.55
CA MET A 1 5.53 -21.16 9.15
C MET A 1 4.40 -20.74 10.08
N ASN A 2 4.54 -19.63 10.81
CA ASN A 2 3.55 -19.22 11.82
C ASN A 2 2.46 -18.39 11.13
N THR A 3 1.40 -19.07 10.67
CA THR A 3 0.33 -18.54 9.80
C THR A 3 -0.46 -17.36 10.35
N ARG A 4 -0.28 -17.01 11.64
CA ARG A 4 -0.80 -15.77 12.26
C ARG A 4 0.06 -14.54 11.94
N ALA A 5 1.38 -14.70 11.89
CA ALA A 5 2.29 -13.59 11.60
C ALA A 5 2.11 -13.12 10.14
N GLU A 6 1.94 -14.08 9.22
CA GLU A 6 1.71 -13.80 7.79
C GLU A 6 0.41 -13.03 7.54
N ALA A 7 -0.67 -13.39 8.25
CA ALA A 7 -1.94 -12.67 8.16
C ALA A 7 -1.84 -11.24 8.70
N LYS A 8 -1.11 -11.02 9.80
CA LYS A 8 -0.89 -9.66 10.34
C LYS A 8 0.01 -8.81 9.43
N ILE A 9 1.02 -9.41 8.81
CA ILE A 9 1.89 -8.72 7.85
C ILE A 9 1.10 -8.35 6.60
N SER A 10 0.27 -9.26 6.10
CA SER A 10 -0.63 -9.02 4.97
C SER A 10 -1.56 -7.82 5.21
N GLU A 11 -2.24 -7.81 6.36
CA GLU A 11 -3.11 -6.70 6.78
C GLU A 11 -2.33 -5.37 6.91
N LEU A 12 -1.14 -5.43 7.51
CA LEU A 12 -0.27 -4.25 7.65
C LEU A 12 0.15 -3.69 6.28
N LEU A 13 0.50 -4.54 5.32
CA LEU A 13 0.87 -4.12 3.96
C LEU A 13 -0.29 -3.41 3.25
N VAL A 14 -1.52 -3.92 3.39
CA VAL A 14 -2.72 -3.26 2.83
C VAL A 14 -2.94 -1.89 3.47
N ILE A 15 -2.82 -1.79 4.79
CA ILE A 15 -2.97 -0.53 5.51
C ILE A 15 -1.90 0.48 5.06
N LEU A 16 -0.63 0.07 5.00
CA LEU A 16 0.45 0.95 4.53
C LEU A 16 0.21 1.43 3.10
N GLY A 17 -0.14 0.52 2.18
CA GLY A 17 -0.39 0.90 0.79
C GLY A 17 -1.56 1.87 0.66
N THR A 18 -2.62 1.69 1.46
CA THR A 18 -3.80 2.59 1.47
C THR A 18 -3.45 3.97 2.01
N VAL A 19 -2.72 4.03 3.14
CA VAL A 19 -2.27 5.31 3.72
C VAL A 19 -1.34 6.04 2.78
N LEU A 20 -0.41 5.31 2.13
CA LEU A 20 0.52 5.88 1.16
C LEU A 20 -0.22 6.43 -0.07
N PHE A 21 -1.25 5.74 -0.54
CA PHE A 21 -2.08 6.19 -1.65
C PHE A 21 -2.83 7.48 -1.33
N VAL A 22 -3.57 7.49 -0.20
CA VAL A 22 -4.36 8.66 0.22
C VAL A 22 -3.45 9.84 0.54
N GLY A 23 -2.38 9.62 1.30
CA GLY A 23 -1.40 10.65 1.64
C GLY A 23 -0.71 11.23 0.41
N GLY A 24 -0.31 10.37 -0.54
CA GLY A 24 0.26 10.79 -1.81
C GLY A 24 -0.71 11.63 -2.63
N ALA A 25 -1.96 11.17 -2.78
CA ALA A 25 -2.99 11.90 -3.51
C ALA A 25 -3.27 13.27 -2.90
N VAL A 26 -3.44 13.34 -1.57
CA VAL A 26 -3.65 14.61 -0.85
C VAL A 26 -2.46 15.53 -1.05
N GLY A 27 -1.24 15.04 -0.86
CA GLY A 27 -0.03 15.85 -1.00
C GLY A 27 0.21 16.40 -2.42
N TYR A 28 -0.26 15.69 -3.45
CA TYR A 28 -0.25 16.22 -4.82
C TYR A 28 -1.31 17.30 -5.03
N VAL A 29 -2.54 17.06 -4.55
CA VAL A 29 -3.64 18.04 -4.66
C VAL A 29 -3.31 19.33 -3.91
N THR A 30 -2.62 19.24 -2.77
CA THR A 30 -2.18 20.41 -1.99
C THR A 30 -0.89 21.05 -2.51
N GLY A 31 -0.32 20.55 -3.63
CA GLY A 31 0.90 21.08 -4.24
C GLY A 31 2.18 20.83 -3.45
N HIS A 32 2.16 19.95 -2.44
CA HIS A 32 3.31 19.59 -1.63
C HIS A 32 4.20 18.52 -2.30
N LEU A 33 3.66 17.78 -3.28
CA LEU A 33 4.39 16.79 -4.05
C LEU A 33 4.38 17.08 -5.55
N PRO A 34 5.54 17.02 -6.24
CA PRO A 34 5.60 17.10 -7.68
C PRO A 34 5.01 15.83 -8.34
N ALA A 35 4.44 16.00 -9.54
CA ALA A 35 3.83 14.90 -10.31
C ALA A 35 4.79 13.72 -10.56
N GLU A 36 6.08 14.00 -10.64
CA GLU A 36 7.12 13.00 -10.87
C GLU A 36 7.29 12.05 -9.68
N GLN A 37 7.06 12.52 -8.45
CA GLN A 37 7.06 11.67 -7.25
C GLN A 37 5.76 10.89 -7.09
N ILE A 38 4.63 11.38 -7.61
CA ILE A 38 3.34 10.70 -7.54
C ILE A 38 3.35 9.35 -8.23
N SER A 39 4.02 9.25 -9.37
CA SER A 39 4.14 7.98 -10.10
C SER A 39 4.81 6.89 -9.25
N GLY A 40 5.94 7.23 -8.59
CA GLY A 40 6.65 6.31 -7.70
C GLY A 40 5.84 5.94 -6.45
N ILE A 41 5.18 6.93 -5.84
CA ILE A 41 4.34 6.72 -4.64
C ILE A 41 3.12 5.85 -4.97
N GLY A 42 2.48 6.10 -6.11
CA GLY A 42 1.36 5.30 -6.59
C GLY A 42 1.76 3.86 -6.90
N ALA A 43 2.91 3.65 -7.55
CA ALA A 43 3.44 2.31 -7.82
C ALA A 43 3.71 1.55 -6.52
N LEU A 44 4.36 2.18 -5.54
CA LEU A 44 4.62 1.57 -4.23
C LEU A 44 3.33 1.24 -3.49
N ALA A 45 2.36 2.16 -3.49
CA ALA A 45 1.06 1.93 -2.87
C ALA A 45 0.34 0.72 -3.47
N LEU A 46 0.34 0.60 -4.80
CA LEU A 46 -0.24 -0.55 -5.51
C LEU A 46 0.51 -1.86 -5.23
N ILE A 47 1.83 -1.84 -5.12
CA ILE A 47 2.62 -3.03 -4.73
C ILE A 47 2.24 -3.47 -3.32
N PHE A 48 2.18 -2.55 -2.36
CA PHE A 48 1.81 -2.85 -0.98
C PHE A 48 0.38 -3.43 -0.87
N VAL A 49 -0.59 -2.80 -1.53
CA VAL A 49 -1.97 -3.31 -1.58
C VAL A 49 -2.06 -4.65 -2.32
N GLY A 50 -1.36 -4.80 -3.45
CA GLY A 50 -1.39 -6.03 -4.25
C GLY A 50 -0.79 -7.22 -3.51
N VAL A 51 0.37 -7.05 -2.87
CA VAL A 51 1.02 -8.10 -2.06
C VAL A 51 0.19 -8.41 -0.82
N GLY A 52 -0.31 -7.38 -0.13
CA GLY A 52 -1.19 -7.55 1.02
C GLY A 52 -2.49 -8.29 0.66
N ALA A 53 -3.21 -7.86 -0.38
CA ALA A 53 -4.44 -8.51 -0.81
C ALA A 53 -4.22 -9.92 -1.36
N GLY A 54 -3.14 -10.15 -2.12
CA GLY A 54 -2.81 -11.47 -2.68
C GLY A 54 -2.46 -12.50 -1.61
N THR A 55 -1.74 -12.10 -0.57
CA THR A 55 -1.44 -12.97 0.58
C THR A 55 -2.65 -13.25 1.46
N THR A 56 -3.61 -12.31 1.54
CA THR A 56 -4.92 -12.53 2.18
C THR A 56 -5.76 -13.55 1.39
N LYS A 57 -5.80 -13.44 0.05
CA LYS A 57 -6.59 -14.36 -0.80
C LYS A 57 -5.99 -15.76 -0.94
N ALA A 58 -4.67 -15.90 -0.89
CA ALA A 58 -4.02 -17.23 -0.89
C ALA A 58 -4.35 -18.09 0.34
N LYS A 59 -5.06 -17.51 1.33
CA LYS A 59 -5.42 -18.15 2.60
C LYS A 59 -6.94 -18.36 2.77
N GLN A 60 -7.76 -17.91 1.82
CA GLN A 60 -9.20 -18.25 1.72
C GLN A 60 -9.39 -19.49 0.86
#